data_AF-A0A166CUN7-F1
#
_entry.id   AF-A0A166CUN7-F1
#
_cell.length_a   1.000
_cell.length_b   1.000
_cell.length_c   1.000
_cell.angle_alpha   90.00
_cell.angle_beta   90.00
_cell.angle_gamma   90.00
#
_symmetry.space_group_name_H-M   'P 1'
#
loop_
_entity.id
_entity.type
_entity.pdbx_description
1 polymer ?
#
loop_
_entity_poly.entity_id
_entity_poly.type
_entity_poly.pdbx_seq_one_letter_code
_entity_poly.pdbx_strand_id
1 'polypeptide(L)' 'MTVGENGVDFLVENYDKIIPIEVGLGKKDKKQISKAINRYKSPYGIVISNTTSKIEKIDNIIYIPLTSFS' A
#
# COMPACT_ATOMS: atom_id res chain seq x y z
N MET A 1 -13.10 10.19 18.64
CA MET A 1 -12.84 9.79 17.24
C MET A 1 -11.98 10.87 16.62
N THR A 2 -10.67 10.64 16.51
CA THR A 2 -9.75 11.52 15.77
C THR A 2 -9.63 11.03 14.33
N VAL A 3 -9.88 11.93 13.40
CA VAL A 3 -9.61 11.81 11.97
C VAL A 3 -8.11 12.10 11.77
N GLY A 4 -7.36 11.21 11.10
CA GLY A 4 -6.24 11.66 10.26
C GLY A 4 -4.80 11.13 10.43
N GLU A 5 -4.44 10.21 11.35
CA GLU A 5 -2.99 9.93 11.56
C GLU A 5 -2.47 8.53 11.16
N ASN A 6 -3.28 7.61 10.62
CA ASN A 6 -2.79 6.25 10.31
C ASN A 6 -3.52 5.54 9.14
N GLY A 7 -4.02 6.30 8.16
CA GLY A 7 -4.68 5.74 6.97
C GLY A 7 -3.69 5.52 5.81
N VAL A 8 -4.02 4.62 4.89
CA VAL A 8 -3.34 4.51 3.59
C VAL A 8 -3.98 5.47 2.59
N ASP A 9 -3.26 5.85 1.53
CA ASP A 9 -3.73 6.79 0.50
C ASP A 9 -5.02 6.32 -0.21
N PHE A 10 -5.12 5.02 -0.55
CA PHE A 10 -6.32 4.45 -1.16
C PHE A 10 -6.70 3.10 -0.55
N LEU A 11 -8.00 2.81 -0.60
CA LEU A 11 -8.56 1.49 -0.38
C LEU A 11 -9.29 1.10 -1.67
N VAL A 12 -8.88 -0.01 -2.30
CA VAL A 12 -9.56 -0.56 -3.46
C VAL A 12 -10.38 -1.76 -3.02
N GLU A 13 -11.69 -1.67 -3.21
CA GLU A 13 -12.64 -2.76 -2.90
C GLU A 13 -12.96 -3.55 -4.17
N ASN A 14 -12.91 -4.87 -4.07
CA ASN A 14 -13.32 -5.79 -5.13
C ASN A 14 -14.05 -6.98 -4.50
N TYR A 15 -15.37 -7.04 -4.71
CA TYR A 15 -16.28 -7.90 -3.94
C TYR A 15 -16.01 -7.73 -2.44
N ASP A 16 -15.74 -8.82 -1.70
CA ASP A 16 -15.50 -8.78 -0.25
C ASP A 16 -14.03 -8.55 0.14
N LYS A 17 -13.19 -8.05 -0.77
CA LYS A 17 -11.76 -7.84 -0.52
C LYS A 17 -11.41 -6.37 -0.60
N ILE A 18 -10.73 -5.87 0.43
CA ILE A 18 -10.16 -4.53 0.48
C ILE A 18 -8.65 -4.63 0.32
N ILE A 19 -8.10 -3.97 -0.69
CA ILE A 19 -6.67 -3.87 -0.95
C ILE A 19 -6.21 -2.45 -0.59
N PRO A 20 -5.41 -2.29 0.48
CA PRO A 20 -4.82 -1.01 0.81
C PRO A 20 -3.68 -0.65 -0.15
N ILE A 21 -3.64 0.61 -0.58
CA ILE A 21 -2.62 1.14 -1.48
C ILE A 21 -2.03 2.41 -0.88
N GLU A 22 -0.71 2.47 -0.86
CA GLU A 22 0.06 3.60 -0.36
C GLU A 22 0.95 4.15 -1.50
N VAL A 23 0.88 5.45 -1.79
CA VAL A 23 1.48 6.11 -2.97
C VAL A 23 2.31 7.34 -2.58
N GLY A 24 3.58 7.40 -2.94
CA GLY A 24 4.36 8.63 -2.68
C GLY A 24 5.87 8.52 -2.84
N LEU A 25 6.55 9.62 -2.52
CA LEU A 25 7.99 9.80 -2.71
C LEU A 25 8.78 9.44 -1.43
N GLY A 26 9.91 8.76 -1.60
CA GLY A 26 10.85 8.46 -0.52
C GLY A 26 10.57 7.15 0.24
N LYS A 27 11.39 6.87 1.26
CA LYS A 27 11.29 5.63 2.06
C LYS A 27 9.98 5.63 2.84
N LYS A 28 8.97 4.95 2.30
CA LYS A 28 7.72 4.74 3.01
C LYS A 28 7.92 3.73 4.13
N ASP A 29 7.49 4.10 5.34
CA ASP A 29 7.52 3.20 6.49
C ASP A 29 6.51 2.06 6.23
N LYS A 30 7.04 0.83 6.11
CA LYS A 30 6.23 -0.39 5.92
C LYS A 30 5.16 -0.56 7.01
N LYS A 31 5.28 0.11 8.15
CA LYS A 31 4.30 0.06 9.24
C LYS A 31 2.89 0.48 8.81
N GLN A 32 2.74 1.52 7.97
CA GLN A 32 1.42 2.00 7.59
C GLN A 32 0.67 0.96 6.75
N ILE A 33 1.31 0.49 5.67
CA ILE A 33 0.73 -0.53 4.80
C ILE A 33 0.51 -1.85 5.55
N SER A 34 1.43 -2.26 6.43
CA SER A 34 1.28 -3.50 7.23
C SER A 34 0.12 -3.40 8.21
N LYS A 35 -0.06 -2.26 8.88
CA LYS A 35 -1.22 -2.01 9.75
C LYS A 35 -2.52 -2.07 8.97
N ALA A 36 -2.56 -1.49 7.77
CA ALA A 36 -3.74 -1.51 6.92
C ALA A 36 -4.08 -2.93 6.44
N ILE A 37 -3.08 -3.70 5.97
CA ILE A 37 -3.26 -5.11 5.58
C ILE A 37 -3.92 -5.91 6.73
N ASN A 38 -3.40 -5.76 7.95
CA ASN A 38 -3.94 -6.44 9.13
C ASN A 38 -5.35 -5.96 9.48
N ARG A 39 -5.58 -4.64 9.47
CA ARG A 39 -6.88 -4.02 9.80
C ARG A 39 -7.99 -4.48 8.87
N TYR A 40 -7.70 -4.55 7.58
CA TYR A 40 -8.68 -4.92 6.55
C TYR A 40 -8.68 -6.43 6.23
N LYS A 41 -7.88 -7.23 6.95
CA LYS A 41 -7.68 -8.66 6.67
C LYS A 41 -7.34 -8.94 5.20
N SER A 42 -6.58 -8.03 4.59
CA SER A 42 -6.22 -8.12 3.19
C SER A 42 -5.16 -9.21 2.99
N PRO A 43 -5.20 -9.98 1.88
CA PRO A 43 -4.12 -10.90 1.54
C PRO A 43 -2.80 -10.19 1.21
N TYR A 44 -2.87 -8.94 0.74
CA TYR A 44 -1.69 -8.12 0.43
C TYR A 44 -2.01 -6.62 0.39
N GLY A 45 -0.98 -5.79 0.41
CA GLY A 45 -1.06 -4.36 0.14
C GLY A 45 -0.21 -3.96 -1.04
N ILE A 46 -0.41 -2.74 -1.55
CA ILE A 46 0.37 -2.19 -2.67
C ILE A 46 1.10 -0.93 -2.19
N VAL A 47 2.39 -0.84 -2.50
CA VAL A 47 3.19 0.37 -2.31
C VAL A 47 3.66 0.87 -3.67
N ILE A 48 3.20 2.05 -4.05
CA ILE A 48 3.63 2.74 -5.26
C ILE A 48 4.64 3.83 -4.86
N SER A 49 5.91 3.69 -5.26
CA SER A 49 6.93 4.66 -4.87
C SER A 49 8.09 4.76 -5.87
N ASN A 50 8.92 5.80 -5.74
CA ASN A 50 10.18 5.93 -6.48
C ASN A 50 11.36 5.19 -5.82
N THR A 51 11.11 4.39 -4.77
CA THR A 51 12.15 3.64 -4.05
C THR A 51 12.36 2.23 -4.56
N THR A 52 11.52 1.78 -5.49
CA THR A 52 11.71 0.55 -6.26
C THR A 52 11.80 0.88 -7.74
N SER A 53 12.62 0.11 -8.48
CA SER A 53 12.79 0.22 -9.93
C SER A 53 12.09 -0.89 -10.72
N LYS A 54 11.51 -1.89 -10.03
CA LYS A 54 10.80 -3.01 -10.65
C LYS A 54 9.55 -3.37 -9.85
N ILE A 55 8.57 -3.96 -10.53
CA ILE A 55 7.42 -4.54 -9.84
C ILE A 55 7.90 -5.82 -9.15
N GLU A 56 7.77 -5.88 -7.82
CA GLU A 56 8.16 -7.06 -7.06
C GLU A 56 7.25 -7.27 -5.84
N LYS A 57 7.09 -8.53 -5.43
CA LYS A 57 6.37 -8.89 -4.22
C LYS A 57 7.38 -9.32 -3.17
N ILE A 58 7.36 -8.64 -2.02
CA ILE A 58 8.13 -9.01 -0.83
C ILE A 58 7.13 -9.21 0.29
N ASP A 59 7.14 -10.39 0.89
CA ASP A 59 6.12 -10.83 1.86
C ASP A 59 4.70 -10.70 1.28
N ASN A 60 3.84 -9.93 1.94
CA ASN A 60 2.48 -9.61 1.51
C ASN A 60 2.36 -8.19 0.94
N ILE A 61 3.44 -7.59 0.45
CA ILE A 61 3.43 -6.26 -0.15
C ILE A 61 3.92 -6.34 -1.60
N ILE A 62 3.14 -5.78 -2.52
CA ILE A 62 3.51 -5.58 -3.92
C ILE A 62 4.07 -4.16 -4.05
N TYR A 63 5.33 -4.05 -4.42
CA TYR A 63 6.00 -2.80 -4.71
C TYR A 63 5.90 -2.51 -6.20
N ILE A 64 5.44 -1.30 -6.55
CA ILE A 64 5.29 -0.84 -7.93
C ILE A 64 6.06 0.48 -8.07
N PRO A 65 6.96 0.59 -9.06
CA PRO A 65 7.62 1.87 -9.36
C PRO A 65 6.59 2.93 -9.77
N LEU A 66 6.75 4.17 -9.29
CA LEU A 66 5.93 5.30 -9.75
C LEU A 66 5.96 5.46 -11.28
N THR A 67 7.06 5.08 -11.93
CA THR A 67 7.24 5.09 -13.39
C THR A 67 6.40 4.05 -14.13
N SER A 68 5.59 3.25 -13.43
CA SER A 68 4.67 2.28 -14.04
C SER A 68 3.32 2.90 -14.44
N PHE A 69 3.11 4.18 -14.14
CA PHE A 69 1.87 4.92 -14.42
C PHE A 69 2.18 6.13 -15.31
N SER A 70 1.34 6.35 -16.32
CA SER A 70 1.49 7.38 -17.38
C SER A 70 0.26 8.28 -17.45
#